data_AF-A0A4Q6AYT4-F1
#
_entry.id   AF-A0A4Q6AYT4-F1
#
_cell.length_a   1.000
_cell.length_b   1.000
_cell.length_c   1.000
_cell.angle_alpha   90.00
_cell.angle_beta   90.00
_cell.angle_gamma   90.00
#
_symmetry.space_group_name_H-M   'P 1'
#
loop_
_entity.id
_entity.type
_entity.pdbx_description
1 polymer ?
#
loop_
_entity_poly.entity_id
_entity_poly.type
_entity_poly.pdbx_seq_one_letter_code
_entity_poly.pdbx_strand_id
1 'polypeptide(L)' 'MLRFFSLFLLLAAFSSSAQELYKPRDVKKAFASGTRSDDGKPGKAYWQNKGRYTINIRATPP' A
#
# COMPACT_ATOMS: atom_id res chain seq x y z
N MET A 1 1.42 20.25 38.48
CA MET A 1 0.49 19.12 38.24
C MET A 1 -0.06 19.10 36.82
N LEU A 2 -0.67 20.20 36.34
CA LEU A 2 -1.22 20.27 34.97
C LEU A 2 -0.19 20.00 33.85
N ARG A 3 1.07 20.43 34.00
CA ARG A 3 2.16 20.20 33.03
C ARG A 3 2.53 18.72 32.85
N PHE A 4 2.50 17.94 33.92
CA PHE A 4 2.78 16.49 33.86
C PHE A 4 1.61 15.73 33.24
N PHE A 5 0.39 16.19 33.50
CA PHE A 5 -0.82 15.65 32.88
C PHE A 5 -0.85 15.92 31.37
N SER A 6 -0.48 17.13 30.94
CA SER A 6 -0.36 17.46 29.51
C SER A 6 0.70 16.63 28.80
N LEU A 7 1.86 16.39 29.44
CA LEU A 7 2.92 15.56 28.87
C LEU A 7 2.50 14.10 28.75
N PHE A 8 1.80 13.57 29.76
CA PHE A 8 1.24 12.23 29.72
C PHE A 8 0.22 12.05 28.59
N LEU A 9 -0.66 13.04 28.38
CA LEU A 9 -1.64 13.02 27.31
C LEU A 9 -1.00 13.05 25.91
N LEU A 10 0.09 13.82 25.73
CA LEU A 10 0.87 13.84 24.50
C LEU A 10 1.53 12.49 24.22
N LEU A 11 2.12 11.84 25.23
CA LEU A 11 2.75 10.53 25.08
C LEU A 11 1.75 9.42 24.73
N ALA A 12 0.54 9.47 25.30
CA ALA A 12 -0.53 8.52 25.00
C ALA A 12 -1.00 8.62 23.53
N ALA A 13 -1.00 9.82 22.94
CA ALA A 13 -1.41 10.03 21.55
C ALA A 13 -0.51 9.29 20.53
N PHE A 14 0.79 9.10 20.83
CA PHE A 14 1.73 8.38 19.96
C PHE A 14 1.50 6.86 19.90
N SER A 15 0.70 6.30 20.81
CA SER A 15 0.40 4.85 20.82
C SER A 15 -0.79 4.45 19.93
N SER A 16 -1.29 5.38 19.12
CA SER A 16 -2.43 5.15 18.23
C SER A 16 -2.03 4.27 17.04
N SER A 17 -2.39 2.99 17.08
CA SER A 17 -2.26 2.07 15.93
C SER A 17 -3.52 2.15 15.07
N ALA A 18 -3.38 2.39 13.77
CA ALA A 18 -4.49 2.34 12.82
C ALA A 18 -4.89 0.88 12.55
N GLN A 19 -6.18 0.62 12.36
CA GLN A 19 -6.65 -0.71 12.00
C GLN A 19 -6.11 -1.12 10.62
N GLU A 20 -5.63 -2.35 10.50
CA GLU A 20 -5.29 -2.90 9.20
C GLU A 20 -6.52 -2.98 8.30
N LEU A 21 -6.37 -2.59 7.03
CA LEU A 21 -7.44 -2.71 6.06
C LEU A 21 -7.79 -4.19 5.84
N TYR A 22 -9.09 -4.50 5.79
CA TYR A 22 -9.56 -5.85 5.50
C TYR A 22 -8.95 -6.38 4.18
N LYS A 23 -8.22 -7.50 4.27
CA LYS A 23 -7.69 -8.24 3.11
C LYS A 23 -8.56 -9.48 2.87
N PRO A 24 -9.29 -9.59 1.74
CA PRO A 24 -9.99 -10.81 1.35
C PRO A 24 -9.06 -12.02 1.24
N ARG A 25 -9.62 -13.24 1.27
CA ARG A 25 -8.86 -14.51 1.26
C ARG A 25 -7.85 -14.61 0.11
N ASP A 26 -8.24 -14.22 -1.11
CA ASP A 26 -7.40 -14.35 -2.29
C ASP A 26 -6.26 -13.33 -2.28
N VAL A 27 -6.51 -12.14 -1.72
CA VAL A 27 -5.48 -11.12 -1.51
C VAL A 27 -4.45 -11.62 -0.52
N LYS A 28 -4.88 -12.20 0.61
CA LYS A 28 -3.97 -12.82 1.59
C LYS A 28 -3.13 -13.92 0.94
N LYS A 29 -3.73 -14.77 0.11
CA LYS A 29 -3.02 -15.82 -0.63
C LYS A 29 -1.99 -15.24 -1.60
N ALA A 30 -2.31 -14.16 -2.30
CA ALA A 30 -1.39 -13.49 -3.23
C ALA A 30 -0.15 -12.88 -2.53
N PHE A 31 -0.33 -12.33 -1.32
CA PHE A 31 0.78 -11.91 -0.48
C PHE A 31 1.62 -13.11 -0.02
N ALA A 32 0.98 -14.17 0.48
CA ALA A 32 1.66 -15.38 0.92
C ALA A 32 2.43 -16.09 -0.21
N SER A 33 1.92 -16.05 -1.45
CA SER A 33 2.61 -16.59 -2.63
C SER A 33 3.64 -15.63 -3.24
N GLY A 34 3.81 -14.43 -2.67
CA GLY A 34 4.78 -13.44 -3.15
C GLY A 34 4.47 -12.84 -4.53
N THR A 35 3.25 -12.96 -5.03
CA THR A 35 2.81 -12.35 -6.30
C THR A 35 2.33 -10.91 -6.09
N ARG A 36 2.05 -10.50 -4.85
CA ARG A 36 1.70 -9.13 -4.47
C ARG A 36 2.67 -8.59 -3.40
N SER A 37 3.04 -7.32 -3.51
CA SER A 37 3.87 -6.59 -2.53
C SER A 37 3.04 -5.57 -1.76
N ASP A 38 3.44 -5.26 -0.51
CA ASP A 38 2.77 -4.25 0.32
C ASP A 38 3.05 -2.81 -0.17
N ASP A 39 4.11 -2.61 -0.96
CA ASP A 39 4.42 -1.31 -1.60
C ASP A 39 3.61 -1.06 -2.89
N GLY A 40 2.66 -1.94 -3.21
CA GLY A 40 1.79 -1.84 -4.39
C GLY A 40 2.44 -2.30 -5.70
N LYS A 41 3.72 -2.66 -5.70
CA LYS A 41 4.38 -3.21 -6.88
C LYS A 41 4.03 -4.71 -7.06
N PRO A 42 4.24 -5.24 -8.27
CA PRO A 42 4.32 -6.68 -8.49
C PRO A 42 5.26 -7.34 -7.47
N GLY A 43 4.81 -8.41 -6.82
CA GLY A 43 5.64 -9.15 -5.88
C GLY A 43 6.81 -9.87 -6.57
N LYS A 44 7.78 -10.35 -5.78
CA LYS A 44 8.97 -11.04 -6.30
C LYS A 44 8.64 -12.22 -7.23
N ALA A 45 7.54 -12.92 -6.96
CA ALA A 45 7.08 -14.07 -7.75
C ALA A 45 6.04 -13.70 -8.83
N TYR A 46 5.77 -12.41 -9.05
CA TYR A 46 4.79 -11.98 -10.04
C TYR A 46 5.32 -12.16 -11.46
N TRP A 47 4.58 -12.92 -12.27
CA TRP A 47 4.88 -13.10 -13.69
C TRP A 47 4.49 -11.85 -14.49
N GLN A 48 5.44 -11.30 -15.27
CA GLN A 48 5.20 -10.17 -16.17
C GLN A 48 5.53 -10.53 -17.61
N ASN A 49 4.51 -10.52 -18.47
CA ASN A 49 4.74 -10.58 -19.91
C ASN A 49 5.31 -9.25 -20.41
N LYS A 50 6.27 -9.33 -21.34
CA LYS A 50 6.85 -8.15 -22.00
C LYS A 50 6.54 -8.22 -23.49
N GLY A 51 6.08 -7.11 -24.05
CA GLY A 51 5.91 -6.91 -25.48
C GLY A 51 6.54 -5.57 -25.89
N ARG A 52 7.13 -5.53 -27.08
CA ARG A 52 7.62 -4.27 -27.66
C ARG A 52 6.55 -3.74 -28.60
N TYR A 53 6.13 -2.50 -28.38
CA TYR A 53 5.11 -1.84 -29.21
C TYR A 53 5.60 -0.47 -29.65
N THR A 54 5.35 -0.13 -30.92
CA THR A 54 5.48 1.23 -31.44
C THR A 54 4.07 1.81 -31.51
N ILE A 55 3.74 2.76 -30.62
CA ILE A 55 2.42 3.39 -30.57
C ILE A 55 2.53 4.79 -31.18
N ASN A 56 1.82 5.03 -32.27
CA ASN A 56 1.69 6.36 -32.89
C ASN A 56 0.30 6.92 -32.59
N ILE A 57 0.23 8.03 -31.85
CA ILE A 57 -1.04 8.69 -31.48
C ILE A 57 -1.08 10.09 -32.09
N ARG A 58 -2.22 10.44 -32.70
CA ARG A 58 -2.56 11.83 -33.09
C ARG A 58 -3.86 12.20 -32.40
N ALA A 59 -3.83 13.22 -31.55
CA ALA A 59 -5.01 13.80 -30.93
C ALA A 59 -5.17 15.25 -31.39
N THR A 60 -6.39 15.64 -31.74
CA THR A 60 -6.77 17.03 -32.02
C THR A 60 -7.53 17.61 -30.83
N PRO A 61 -7.44 18.92 -30.56
CA PRO A 61 -8.25 19.58 -29.53
C PRO A 61 -9.76 19.46 -29.83
N PRO A 62 -10.63 19.56 -28.80
CA PRO A 62 -12.07 19.66 -28.99
C PRO A 62 -12.51 20.97 -29.66
#